data_AF-A0A962KD38-F1
#
_entry.id   AF-A0A962KD38-F1
#
_cell.length_a   1.000
_cell.length_b   1.000
_cell.length_c   1.000
_cell.angle_alpha   90.00
_cell.angle_beta   90.00
_cell.angle_gamma   90.00
#
_symmetry.space_group_name_H-M   'P 1'
#
loop_
_entity.id
_entity.type
_entity.pdbx_description
1 polymer ?
#
loop_
_entity_poly.entity_id
_entity_poly.type
_entity_poly.pdbx_seq_one_letter_code
_entity_poly.pdbx_strand_id
1 'polypeptide(L)' 'HNRAGYWRIEDGKKLYLFNNPALKEAAQGYGLKRIIQTLEVIGALPMKGADRPQKLFRFPFGGADRFIVIDPEKLE' A
#
# COMPACT_ATOMS: atom_id res chain seq x y z
N HIS A 1 8.22 4.53 -16.74
CA HIS A 1 7.40 3.41 -16.20
C HIS A 1 8.18 2.66 -15.12
N ASN A 2 8.27 3.21 -13.91
CA ASN A 2 8.84 2.49 -12.76
C ASN A 2 7.67 1.99 -11.90
N ARG A 3 7.04 0.88 -12.31
CA ARG A 3 6.21 0.08 -11.41
C ARG A 3 7.14 -0.66 -10.44
N ALA A 4 7.87 0.07 -9.60
CA ALA A 4 8.59 -0.51 -8.46
C ALA A 4 7.55 -0.81 -7.37
N GLY A 5 6.63 -1.72 -7.70
CA GLY A 5 5.67 -2.28 -6.75
C GLY A 5 6.43 -3.31 -5.95
N TYR A 6 6.99 -2.90 -4.81
CA TYR A 6 7.47 -3.84 -3.83
C TYR A 6 6.29 -4.72 -3.43
N TRP A 7 6.51 -6.02 -3.30
CA TRP A 7 5.51 -6.94 -2.79
C TRP A 7 6.19 -7.83 -1.78
N ARG A 8 5.41 -8.31 -0.82
CA ARG A 8 5.91 -9.17 0.25
C ARG A 8 4.84 -10.18 0.60
N ILE A 9 5.29 -11.34 1.03
CA ILE A 9 4.39 -12.40 1.48
C ILE A 9 4.40 -12.33 3.01
N GLU A 10 3.25 -12.06 3.61
CA GLU A 10 3.04 -12.20 5.06
C GLU A 10 1.87 -13.14 5.29
N ASP A 11 2.03 -14.10 6.20
CA ASP A 11 0.98 -15.07 6.55
C ASP A 11 0.43 -15.86 5.34
N GLY A 12 1.29 -16.12 4.33
CA GLY A 12 0.89 -16.77 3.08
C GLY A 12 0.16 -15.85 2.08
N LYS A 13 -0.09 -14.59 2.44
CA LYS A 13 -0.78 -13.60 1.60
C LYS A 13 0.20 -12.67 0.91
N LYS A 14 -0.06 -12.37 -0.36
CA LYS A 14 0.74 -11.45 -1.15
C LYS A 14 0.28 -10.02 -0.91
N LEU A 15 1.04 -9.27 -0.13
CA LEU A 15 0.77 -7.86 0.15
C LEU A 15 1.56 -6.98 -0.82
N TYR A 16 0.86 -6.03 -1.45
CA TYR A 16 1.49 -5.03 -2.30
C TYR A 16 1.85 -3.78 -1.52
N LEU A 17 3.03 -3.24 -1.78
CA LEU A 17 3.56 -2.01 -1.18
C LEU A 17 3.57 -0.91 -2.24
N PHE A 18 2.71 0.09 -2.05
CA PHE A 18 2.60 1.22 -2.96
C PHE A 18 3.11 2.51 -2.33
N ASN A 19 3.89 3.26 -3.10
CA ASN A 19 4.19 4.66 -2.81
C ASN A 19 3.04 5.56 -3.28
N ASN A 20 2.93 6.78 -2.74
CA ASN A 20 1.94 7.77 -3.21
C ASN A 20 1.90 7.95 -4.75
N PRO A 21 3.03 8.14 -5.46
CA PRO A 21 3.01 8.24 -6.92
C PRO A 21 2.53 6.94 -7.57
N ALA A 22 3.00 5.79 -7.11
CA ALA A 22 2.60 4.49 -7.64
C ALA A 22 1.11 4.21 -7.45
N LEU A 23 0.53 4.61 -6.31
CA LEU A 23 -0.89 4.47 -6.04
C LEU A 23 -1.72 5.40 -6.94
N LYS A 24 -1.26 6.64 -7.14
CA LYS A 24 -1.90 7.60 -8.05
C LYS A 24 -1.84 7.14 -9.52
N GLU A 25 -0.75 6.50 -9.92
CA GLU A 25 -0.63 5.87 -11.24
C GLU A 25 -1.49 4.61 -11.37
N ALA A 26 -1.60 3.79 -10.32
CA ALA A 26 -2.41 2.57 -10.33
C ALA A 26 -3.92 2.86 -10.39
N ALA A 27 -4.36 3.94 -9.76
CA ALA A 27 -5.75 4.37 -9.73
C ALA A 27 -5.91 5.74 -10.42
N GLN A 28 -5.41 5.84 -11.65
CA GLN A 28 -5.64 6.99 -12.51
C GLN A 28 -7.15 7.25 -12.66
N GLY A 29 -7.57 8.49 -12.41
CA GLY A 29 -8.99 8.89 -12.43
C GLY A 29 -9.64 8.99 -11.04
N TYR A 30 -9.01 8.45 -9.98
CA TYR A 30 -9.49 8.61 -8.60
C TYR A 30 -8.51 9.43 -7.76
N GLY A 31 -9.05 10.29 -6.89
CA GLY A 31 -8.24 11.04 -5.94
C GLY A 31 -7.61 10.11 -4.90
N LEU A 32 -6.34 10.35 -4.55
CA LEU A 32 -5.60 9.55 -3.55
C LEU A 32 -6.40 9.33 -2.25
N LYS A 33 -7.08 10.39 -1.78
CA LYS A 33 -7.94 10.34 -0.59
C LYS A 33 -9.09 9.35 -0.74
N ARG A 34 -9.75 9.31 -1.92
CA ARG A 34 -10.85 8.39 -2.20
C ARG A 34 -10.37 6.95 -2.27
N ILE A 35 -9.22 6.71 -2.88
CA ILE A 35 -8.60 5.38 -2.96
C ILE A 35 -8.31 4.87 -1.54
N ILE A 36 -7.64 5.67 -0.72
CA ILE A 36 -7.33 5.32 0.67
C ILE A 36 -8.61 5.07 1.49
N GLN A 37 -9.63 5.92 1.34
CA GLN A 37 -10.91 5.73 2.02
C GLN A 37 -11.59 4.42 1.61
N THR A 38 -11.66 4.12 0.30
CA THR A 38 -12.25 2.86 -0.17
C THR A 38 -11.48 1.66 0.39
N LEU A 39 -10.14 1.69 0.33
CA LEU A 39 -9.29 0.62 0.86
C LEU A 39 -9.47 0.45 2.38
N GLU A 40 -9.69 1.54 3.11
CA GLU A 40 -9.98 1.50 4.54
C GLU A 40 -11.38 0.93 4.82
N VAL A 41 -12.40 1.31 4.05
CA VAL A 41 -13.78 0.84 4.20
C VAL A 41 -13.90 -0.66 3.94
N ILE A 42 -13.22 -1.19 2.92
CA ILE A 42 -13.25 -2.62 2.59
C ILE A 42 -12.25 -3.45 3.42
N GLY A 43 -11.44 -2.80 4.26
CA GLY A 43 -10.42 -3.48 5.07
C GLY A 43 -9.25 -4.05 4.25
N ALA A 44 -8.98 -3.51 3.06
CA ALA A 44 -7.85 -3.88 2.20
C ALA A 44 -6.51 -3.24 2.62
N LEU A 45 -6.47 -2.55 3.77
CA LEU A 45 -5.26 -2.04 4.41
C LEU A 45 -4.91 -2.91 5.62
N PRO A 46 -4.29 -4.09 5.42
CA PRO A 46 -3.96 -5.01 6.51
C PRO A 46 -2.97 -4.40 7.50
N MET A 47 -2.17 -3.44 7.04
CA MET A 47 -1.21 -2.71 7.88
C MET A 47 -1.30 -1.22 7.60
N LYS A 48 -1.82 -0.47 8.58
CA LYS A 48 -1.75 0.98 8.62
C LYS A 48 -0.86 1.47 9.77
N GLY A 49 -0.36 2.68 9.65
CA GLY A 49 0.22 3.41 10.78
C GLY A 49 -0.88 3.88 11.73
N ALA A 50 -0.50 4.33 12.94
CA ALA A 50 -1.46 4.80 13.94
C ALA A 50 -2.26 6.05 13.49
N ASP A 51 -1.61 6.95 12.75
CA ASP A 51 -2.17 8.22 12.28
C ASP A 51 -2.27 8.30 10.75
N ARG A 52 -1.66 7.35 10.04
CA ARG A 52 -1.49 7.41 8.59
C ARG A 52 -1.77 6.07 7.93
N PRO A 53 -2.32 6.07 6.70
CA PRO A 53 -2.55 4.84 5.93
C PRO A 53 -1.24 4.16 5.49
N GLN A 54 -0.11 4.87 5.57
CA GLN A 54 1.21 4.37 5.22
C GLN A 54 1.86 3.69 6.43
N LYS A 55 2.44 2.52 6.22
CA LYS A 55 3.27 1.82 7.21
C LYS A 55 4.75 2.09 6.91
N LEU A 56 5.51 2.38 7.96
CA LEU A 56 6.96 2.55 7.87
C LEU A 56 7.61 1.16 7.75
N PHE A 57 8.37 0.94 6.67
CA PHE A 57 9.19 -0.24 6.46
C PHE A 57 10.66 0.14 6.58
N ARG A 58 11.37 -0.59 7.43
CA ARG A 58 12.84 -0.49 7.54
C ARG A 58 13.45 -1.59 6.67
N PHE A 59 14.29 -1.21 5.74
CA PHE A 59 15.00 -2.16 4.90
C PHE A 59 16.27 -2.64 5.61
N PRO A 60 16.65 -3.92 5.45
CA PRO A 60 17.84 -4.49 6.08
C PRO A 60 19.15 -3.85 5.59
N PHE A 61 19.15 -3.29 4.38
CA PHE A 61 20.30 -2.55 3.80
C PHE A 61 20.38 -1.08 4.20
N GLY A 62 19.60 -0.66 5.20
CA GLY A 62 19.52 0.72 5.66
C GLY A 62 18.47 1.53 4.90
N GLY A 63 17.88 2.50 5.60
CA GLY A 63 16.76 3.30 5.12
C GLY A 63 15.42 2.83 5.67
N ALA A 64 14.53 3.79 5.87
CA ALA A 64 13.15 3.55 6.24
C ALA A 64 12.25 4.35 5.30
N ASP A 65 11.35 3.67 4.61
CA ASP A 65 10.42 4.30 3.68
C ASP A 65 8.98 3.92 4.02
N ARG A 66 8.03 4.69 3.50
CA ARG A 66 6.62 4.60 3.88
C ARG A 66 5.82 4.10 2.70
N PHE A 67 5.24 2.92 2.88
CA PHE A 67 4.43 2.27 1.86
C PHE A 67 3.00 2.08 2.35
N ILE A 68 2.06 2.22 1.43
CA ILE A 68 0.67 1.80 1.62
C ILE A 68 0.63 0.31 1.33
N VAL A 69 0.24 -0.48 2.32
CA VAL A 69 0.14 -1.93 2.20
C VAL A 69 -1.28 -2.25 1.73
N ILE A 70 -1.40 -2.87 0.57
CA ILE A 70 -2.67 -3.26 -0.03
C ILE A 70 -2.74 -4.78 -0.08
N ASP A 71 -3.81 -5.32 0.48
CA ASP A 71 -4.16 -6.73 0.33
C ASP A 71 -5.03 -6.90 -0.93
N PRO A 72 -4.53 -7.57 -1.98
CA PRO A 72 -5.29 -7.78 -3.20
C PRO A 72 -6.44 -8.78 -3.04
N GLU A 73 -6.38 -9.70 -2.06
CA GLU A 73 -7.46 -10.66 -1.82
C GLU A 73 -8.72 -9.98 -1.26
N LYS A 74 -8.58 -8.75 -0.76
CA LYS A 74 -9.68 -7.91 -0.28
C LYS A 74 -10.25 -6.97 -1.35
N LEU A 75 -9.71 -7.00 -2.57
CA LEU A 75 -10.17 -6.18 -3.70
C LEU A 75 -11.15 -6.91 -4.63
N GLU A 76 -11.37 -8.22 -4.44
CA GLU A 76 -12.36 -9.02 -5.19
C GLU A 76 -13.78 -8.91 -4.63
#